data_AF-A0A1W9LE26-F1
#
_entry.id   AF-A0A1W9LE26-F1
#
_cell.length_a   1.000
_cell.length_b   1.000
_cell.length_c   1.000
_cell.angle_alpha   90.00
_cell.angle_beta   90.00
_cell.angle_gamma   90.00
#
_symmetry.space_group_name_H-M   'P 1'
#
loop_
_entity.id
_entity.type
_entity.pdbx_description
1 polymer ?
#
loop_
_entity_poly.entity_id
_entity_poly.type
_entity_poly.pdbx_seq_one_letter_code
_entity_poly.pdbx_strand_id
1 'polypeptide(L)'
;MTDPARVPAGAAEAAWLQWHARCALARCDAEPAGILRQFAWTRSVSLIHRLGTLAEGLAAPAAREAWHLFEVHLVTGRTREGKRYKEWLFARAAGQTGAVRVDTIQGGATLILRDVVRETIRREVRPIGMCSIDAPVHGTEGLTLADLVAGGSSPADDAAAREIEVLAQRTAERMFGLASRRVRIGLCLRELGLSLDGPAVERAAGCCKSSLHTAVRAFTVDLAAAVRDAHPSEVPGTAHAIAARAVQILREMAREWGRLEKSLARFFHQVEGASSAVPAHLRERPS
;
A
#
# COMPACT_ATOMS: atom_id res chain seq x y z
N MET A 1 -15.39 -39.49 6.14
CA MET A 1 -15.69 -38.29 5.33
C MET A 1 -16.23 -38.78 4.01
N THR A 2 -17.54 -38.74 3.85
CA THR A 2 -18.26 -39.20 2.66
C THR A 2 -17.78 -38.38 1.47
N ASP A 3 -17.22 -39.04 0.46
CA ASP A 3 -16.78 -38.41 -0.79
C ASP A 3 -18.01 -37.70 -1.40
N PRO A 4 -18.06 -36.36 -1.43
CA PRO A 4 -19.20 -35.67 -2.02
C PRO A 4 -19.28 -36.12 -3.48
N ALA A 5 -20.37 -36.80 -3.83
CA ALA A 5 -20.62 -37.38 -5.15
C ALA A 5 -20.04 -36.47 -6.24
N ARG A 6 -18.99 -36.97 -6.90
CA ARG A 6 -18.21 -36.20 -7.87
C ARG A 6 -19.17 -35.65 -8.92
N VAL A 7 -19.37 -34.32 -8.90
CA VAL A 7 -20.28 -33.65 -9.83
C VAL A 7 -19.84 -33.99 -11.26
N PRO A 8 -20.75 -34.47 -12.13
CA PRO A 8 -20.41 -34.77 -13.52
C PRO A 8 -19.77 -33.56 -14.20
N ALA A 9 -18.71 -33.78 -14.97
CA ALA A 9 -17.96 -32.69 -15.60
C ALA A 9 -18.85 -31.78 -16.46
N GLY A 10 -19.85 -32.35 -17.16
CA GLY A 10 -20.81 -31.56 -17.94
C GLY A 10 -21.67 -30.62 -17.09
N ALA A 11 -22.15 -31.08 -15.93
CA ALA A 11 -22.94 -30.25 -15.01
C ALA A 11 -22.07 -29.14 -14.38
N ALA A 12 -20.81 -29.47 -14.03
CA ALA A 12 -19.86 -28.49 -13.54
C ALA A 12 -19.52 -27.43 -14.60
N GLU A 13 -19.27 -27.84 -15.86
CA GLU A 13 -18.99 -26.92 -16.96
C GLU A 13 -20.17 -25.98 -17.21
N ALA A 14 -21.39 -26.52 -17.27
CA ALA A 14 -22.62 -25.73 -17.43
C ALA A 14 -22.78 -24.70 -16.30
N ALA A 15 -22.49 -25.08 -15.06
CA ALA A 15 -22.58 -24.17 -13.92
C ALA A 15 -21.59 -23.00 -14.03
N TRP A 16 -20.33 -23.28 -14.39
CA TRP A 16 -19.31 -22.25 -14.62
C TRP A 16 -19.69 -21.31 -15.77
N LEU A 17 -20.17 -21.84 -16.88
CA LEU A 17 -20.60 -21.04 -18.04
C LEU A 17 -21.82 -20.16 -17.71
N GLN A 18 -22.78 -20.68 -16.96
CA GLN A 18 -23.94 -19.88 -16.54
C GLN A 18 -23.51 -18.73 -15.61
N TRP A 19 -22.66 -19.02 -14.62
CA TRP A 19 -22.10 -17.96 -13.77
C TRP A 19 -21.30 -16.96 -14.59
N HIS A 20 -20.53 -17.41 -15.59
CA HIS A 20 -19.83 -16.54 -16.51
C HIS A 20 -20.76 -15.53 -17.18
N ALA A 21 -21.83 -16.03 -17.81
CA ALA A 21 -22.80 -15.24 -18.54
C ALA A 21 -23.63 -14.29 -17.64
N ARG A 22 -24.02 -14.74 -16.44
CA ARG A 22 -24.94 -13.98 -15.57
C ARG A 22 -24.23 -13.03 -14.58
N CYS A 23 -22.90 -13.03 -14.56
CA CYS A 23 -22.03 -12.15 -13.75
C CYS A 23 -22.08 -12.32 -12.22
N ALA A 24 -23.16 -12.87 -11.66
CA ALA A 24 -23.29 -13.11 -10.22
C ALA A 24 -24.08 -14.40 -9.96
N LEU A 25 -23.70 -15.14 -8.92
CA LEU A 25 -24.32 -16.43 -8.60
C LEU A 25 -25.77 -16.32 -8.18
N ALA A 26 -26.16 -15.22 -7.53
CA ALA A 26 -27.54 -14.95 -7.17
C ALA A 26 -28.48 -14.87 -8.40
N ARG A 27 -27.90 -14.69 -9.59
CA ARG A 27 -28.64 -14.68 -10.86
C ARG A 27 -28.63 -16.04 -11.56
N CYS A 28 -27.87 -17.02 -11.10
CA CYS A 28 -27.84 -18.39 -11.64
C CYS A 28 -29.06 -19.21 -11.19
N ASP A 29 -29.33 -20.30 -11.90
CA ASP A 29 -30.36 -21.25 -11.51
C ASP A 29 -29.90 -22.04 -10.26
N ALA A 30 -30.84 -22.63 -9.53
CA ALA A 30 -30.59 -23.21 -8.21
C ALA A 30 -29.54 -24.33 -8.22
N GLU A 31 -29.58 -25.21 -9.23
CA GLU A 31 -28.65 -26.33 -9.37
C GLU A 31 -27.22 -25.86 -9.69
N PRO A 32 -26.96 -25.07 -10.76
CA PRO A 32 -25.67 -24.42 -10.98
C PRO A 32 -25.14 -23.65 -9.77
N ALA A 33 -26.02 -22.91 -9.08
CA ALA A 33 -25.64 -22.18 -7.88
C ALA A 33 -25.21 -23.11 -6.74
N GLY A 34 -25.89 -24.25 -6.56
CA GLY A 34 -25.54 -25.28 -5.59
C GLY A 34 -24.16 -25.90 -5.88
N ILE A 35 -23.89 -26.26 -7.13
CA ILE A 35 -22.60 -26.85 -7.56
C ILE A 35 -21.43 -25.91 -7.22
N LEU A 36 -21.57 -24.63 -7.57
CA LEU A 36 -20.53 -23.63 -7.36
C LEU A 36 -20.31 -23.31 -5.87
N ARG A 37 -21.38 -23.21 -5.07
CA ARG A 37 -21.28 -23.07 -3.61
C ARG A 37 -20.56 -24.24 -2.98
N GLN A 38 -20.91 -25.47 -3.39
CA GLN A 38 -20.27 -26.68 -2.87
C GLN A 38 -18.77 -26.72 -3.23
N PHE A 39 -18.41 -26.31 -4.45
CA PHE A 39 -17.02 -26.16 -4.87
C PHE A 39 -16.26 -25.19 -3.96
N ALA A 40 -16.76 -23.96 -3.79
CA ALA A 40 -16.08 -22.96 -2.96
C ALA A 40 -15.96 -23.41 -1.51
N TRP A 41 -17.02 -23.97 -0.93
CA TRP A 41 -17.01 -24.52 0.42
C TRP A 41 -15.94 -25.59 0.61
N THR A 42 -15.95 -26.61 -0.25
CA THR A 42 -15.02 -27.75 -0.16
C THR A 42 -13.57 -27.27 -0.22
N ARG A 43 -13.27 -26.32 -1.12
CA ARG A 43 -11.93 -25.76 -1.27
C ARG A 43 -11.55 -24.89 -0.08
N SER A 44 -12.43 -24.03 0.42
CA SER A 44 -12.17 -23.20 1.60
C SER A 44 -11.90 -24.04 2.84
N VAL A 45 -12.73 -25.06 3.12
CA VAL A 45 -12.52 -26.02 4.22
C VAL A 45 -11.15 -26.70 4.09
N SER A 46 -10.83 -27.22 2.91
CA SER A 46 -9.54 -27.88 2.67
C SER A 46 -8.35 -26.93 2.88
N LEU A 47 -8.46 -25.67 2.44
CA LEU A 47 -7.42 -24.66 2.60
C LEU A 47 -7.23 -24.25 4.07
N ILE A 48 -8.32 -24.04 4.81
CA ILE A 48 -8.29 -23.74 6.25
C ILE A 48 -7.60 -24.88 7.01
N HIS A 49 -7.98 -26.14 6.76
CA HIS A 49 -7.34 -27.28 7.38
C HIS A 49 -5.84 -27.39 7.07
N ARG A 50 -5.43 -27.11 5.82
CA ARG A 50 -4.02 -27.14 5.41
C ARG A 50 -3.18 -26.05 6.07
N LEU A 51 -3.79 -24.93 6.48
CA LEU A 51 -3.09 -23.83 7.14
C LEU A 51 -2.87 -24.08 8.64
N GLY A 52 -3.54 -25.08 9.23
CA GLY A 52 -3.27 -25.55 10.59
C GLY A 52 -3.39 -24.43 11.63
N THR A 53 -2.33 -24.23 12.41
CA THR A 53 -2.27 -23.24 13.50
C THR A 53 -2.47 -21.80 13.01
N LEU A 54 -2.18 -21.50 11.74
CA LEU A 54 -2.42 -20.16 11.17
C LEU A 54 -3.91 -19.83 11.04
N ALA A 55 -4.78 -20.84 11.01
CA ALA A 55 -6.22 -20.68 10.94
C ALA A 55 -6.92 -21.13 12.24
N GLU A 56 -6.17 -21.23 13.34
CA GLU A 56 -6.71 -21.64 14.62
C GLU A 56 -7.77 -20.64 15.12
N GLY A 57 -8.94 -21.15 15.49
CA GLY A 57 -10.10 -20.32 15.87
C GLY A 57 -10.94 -19.82 14.69
N LEU A 58 -10.53 -20.03 13.44
CA LEU A 58 -11.37 -19.70 12.29
C LEU A 58 -12.41 -20.79 12.02
N ALA A 59 -13.69 -20.47 12.17
CA ALA A 59 -14.76 -21.34 11.72
C ALA A 59 -14.79 -21.42 10.18
N ALA A 60 -14.99 -22.61 9.63
CA ALA A 60 -15.18 -22.75 8.19
C ALA A 60 -16.47 -22.04 7.76
N PRO A 61 -16.43 -21.19 6.72
CA PRO A 61 -17.61 -20.44 6.28
C PRO A 61 -18.68 -21.38 5.73
N ALA A 62 -19.95 -20.99 5.84
CA ALA A 62 -21.03 -21.72 5.18
C ALA A 62 -20.88 -21.68 3.66
N ALA A 63 -21.46 -22.64 2.92
CA ALA A 63 -21.24 -22.74 1.48
C ALA A 63 -21.70 -21.51 0.67
N ARG A 64 -22.79 -20.87 1.10
CA ARG A 64 -23.25 -19.59 0.54
C ARG A 64 -22.24 -18.47 0.78
N GLU A 65 -21.69 -18.41 1.99
CA GLU A 65 -20.73 -17.39 2.41
C GLU A 65 -19.38 -17.57 1.72
N ALA A 66 -18.88 -18.80 1.60
CA ALA A 66 -17.63 -19.11 0.89
C ALA A 66 -17.67 -18.58 -0.56
N TRP A 67 -18.79 -18.76 -1.26
CA TRP A 67 -18.96 -18.20 -2.60
C TRP A 67 -19.13 -16.68 -2.58
N HIS A 68 -19.88 -16.13 -1.62
CA HIS A 68 -20.04 -14.69 -1.49
C HIS A 68 -18.70 -13.99 -1.30
N LEU A 69 -17.84 -14.49 -0.41
CA LEU A 69 -16.48 -13.98 -0.19
C LEU A 69 -15.62 -14.06 -1.45
N PHE A 70 -15.77 -15.12 -2.24
CA PHE A 70 -15.11 -15.26 -3.53
C PHE A 70 -15.56 -14.17 -4.53
N GLU A 71 -16.86 -13.93 -4.69
CA GLU A 71 -17.38 -12.88 -5.57
C GLU A 71 -17.00 -11.47 -5.09
N VAL A 72 -17.09 -11.22 -3.79
CA VAL A 72 -16.66 -9.96 -3.19
C VAL A 72 -15.18 -9.74 -3.48
N HIS A 73 -14.33 -10.74 -3.28
CA HIS A 73 -12.89 -10.62 -3.55
C HIS A 73 -12.59 -10.32 -5.02
N LEU A 74 -13.32 -10.93 -5.96
CA LEU A 74 -13.20 -10.60 -7.37
C LEU A 74 -13.54 -9.12 -7.64
N VAL A 75 -14.55 -8.56 -6.97
CA VAL A 75 -15.01 -7.18 -7.20
C VAL A 75 -14.15 -6.15 -6.46
N THR A 76 -13.75 -6.44 -5.22
CA THR A 76 -13.10 -5.48 -4.30
C THR A 76 -11.59 -5.67 -4.17
N GLY A 77 -11.01 -6.65 -4.87
CA GLY A 77 -9.56 -6.85 -4.91
C GLY A 77 -8.81 -5.56 -5.26
N ARG A 78 -7.60 -5.38 -4.71
CA ARG A 78 -6.85 -4.11 -4.67
C ARG A 78 -6.52 -3.45 -6.03
N THR A 79 -6.85 -4.08 -7.14
CA THR A 79 -6.85 -3.46 -8.47
C THR A 79 -8.28 -3.51 -9.01
N ARG A 80 -8.74 -2.44 -9.69
CA ARG A 80 -10.10 -2.28 -10.28
C ARG A 80 -10.42 -3.27 -11.42
N GLU A 81 -9.82 -4.47 -11.38
CA GLU A 81 -9.68 -5.43 -12.47
C GLU A 81 -10.54 -6.68 -12.29
N GLY A 82 -11.57 -6.66 -11.44
CA GLY A 82 -12.42 -7.84 -11.19
C GLY A 82 -13.00 -8.49 -12.44
N LYS A 83 -13.33 -7.68 -13.46
CA LYS A 83 -13.76 -8.16 -14.79
C LYS A 83 -12.64 -8.95 -15.51
N ARG A 84 -11.38 -8.51 -15.39
CA ARG A 84 -10.21 -9.15 -16.00
C ARG A 84 -9.92 -10.51 -15.38
N TYR A 85 -10.15 -10.69 -14.08
CA TYR A 85 -9.91 -12.00 -13.44
C TYR A 85 -10.89 -13.07 -13.89
N LYS A 86 -12.16 -12.70 -14.08
CA LYS A 86 -13.16 -13.62 -14.60
C LYS A 86 -12.87 -13.99 -16.06
N GLU A 87 -12.54 -13.00 -16.89
CA GLU A 87 -12.11 -13.22 -18.27
C GLU A 87 -10.85 -14.10 -18.33
N TRP A 88 -9.88 -13.87 -17.44
CA TRP A 88 -8.66 -14.66 -17.32
C TRP A 88 -8.92 -16.13 -16.96
N LEU A 89 -9.86 -16.42 -16.05
CA LEU A 89 -10.23 -17.79 -15.69
C LEU A 89 -10.68 -18.59 -16.93
N PHE A 90 -11.51 -17.97 -17.78
CA PHE A 90 -12.04 -18.63 -18.98
C PHE A 90 -11.05 -18.60 -20.16
N ALA A 91 -10.24 -17.54 -20.28
CA ALA A 91 -9.20 -17.45 -21.31
C ALA A 91 -8.16 -18.58 -21.17
N ARG A 92 -7.81 -18.95 -19.93
CA ARG A 92 -6.89 -20.08 -19.67
C ARG A 92 -7.42 -21.44 -20.11
N ALA A 93 -8.74 -21.58 -20.17
CA ALA A 93 -9.40 -22.82 -20.59
C ALA A 93 -9.88 -22.73 -22.05
N ALA A 94 -9.42 -21.73 -22.81
CA ALA A 94 -9.77 -21.59 -24.22
C ALA A 94 -9.23 -22.77 -25.04
N GLY A 95 -10.06 -23.32 -25.93
CA GLY A 95 -9.73 -24.49 -26.75
C GLY A 95 -9.79 -25.84 -26.02
N GLN A 96 -10.09 -25.86 -24.72
CA GLN A 96 -10.28 -27.09 -23.94
C GLN A 96 -11.78 -27.41 -23.81
N THR A 97 -12.13 -28.68 -23.64
CA THR A 97 -13.51 -29.14 -23.47
C THR A 97 -13.66 -30.17 -22.36
N GLY A 98 -14.88 -30.31 -21.83
CA GLY A 98 -15.22 -31.33 -20.85
C GLY A 98 -14.40 -31.23 -19.56
N ALA A 99 -13.97 -32.38 -19.03
CA ALA A 99 -13.28 -32.47 -17.74
C ALA A 99 -12.00 -31.61 -17.67
N VAL A 100 -11.20 -31.59 -18.74
CA VAL A 100 -9.94 -30.82 -18.79
C VAL A 100 -10.21 -29.32 -18.64
N ARG A 101 -11.27 -28.82 -19.29
CA ARG A 101 -11.67 -27.42 -19.20
C ARG A 101 -12.12 -27.06 -17.78
N VAL A 102 -12.95 -27.92 -17.20
CA VAL A 102 -13.46 -27.74 -15.83
C VAL A 102 -12.32 -27.73 -14.83
N ASP A 103 -11.37 -28.66 -14.94
CA ASP A 103 -10.21 -28.74 -14.05
C ASP A 103 -9.34 -27.48 -14.15
N THR A 104 -9.13 -26.93 -15.35
CA THR A 104 -8.40 -25.68 -15.56
C THR A 104 -9.09 -24.49 -14.90
N ILE A 105 -10.41 -24.34 -15.08
CA ILE A 105 -11.20 -23.27 -14.45
C ILE A 105 -11.19 -23.41 -12.93
N GLN A 106 -11.45 -24.62 -12.42
CA GLN A 106 -11.47 -24.91 -10.99
C GLN A 106 -10.09 -24.71 -10.35
N GLY A 107 -9.00 -25.04 -11.04
CA GLY A 107 -7.64 -24.76 -10.60
C GLY A 107 -7.38 -23.26 -10.44
N GLY A 108 -7.77 -22.46 -11.42
CA GLY A 108 -7.70 -21.00 -11.34
C GLY A 108 -8.55 -20.43 -10.20
N ALA A 109 -9.80 -20.87 -10.06
CA ALA A 109 -10.69 -20.43 -8.99
C ALA A 109 -10.16 -20.82 -7.60
N THR A 110 -9.49 -21.97 -7.47
CA THR A 110 -8.86 -22.41 -6.21
C THR A 110 -7.72 -21.49 -5.79
N LEU A 111 -6.95 -20.95 -6.72
CA LEU A 111 -5.90 -19.97 -6.40
C LEU A 111 -6.49 -18.69 -5.82
N ILE A 112 -7.62 -18.23 -6.36
CA ILE A 112 -8.32 -17.04 -5.86
C ILE A 112 -8.94 -17.34 -4.48
N LEU A 113 -9.57 -18.50 -4.30
CA LEU A 113 -10.08 -18.94 -2.99
C LEU A 113 -8.99 -19.03 -1.93
N ARG A 114 -7.76 -19.41 -2.29
CA ARG A 114 -6.62 -19.38 -1.37
C ARG A 114 -6.33 -17.96 -0.88
N ASP A 115 -6.41 -16.97 -1.75
CA ASP A 115 -6.17 -15.58 -1.37
C ASP A 115 -7.33 -15.00 -0.55
N VAL A 116 -8.57 -15.40 -0.87
CA VAL A 116 -9.77 -15.14 -0.04
C VAL A 116 -9.57 -15.67 1.38
N VAL A 117 -9.24 -16.95 1.53
CA VAL A 117 -9.04 -17.58 2.85
C VAL A 117 -7.92 -16.90 3.62
N ARG A 118 -6.80 -16.55 2.96
CA ARG A 118 -5.68 -15.82 3.60
C ARG A 118 -6.08 -14.42 4.07
N GLU A 119 -6.90 -13.70 3.32
CA GLU A 119 -7.42 -12.40 3.73
C GLU A 119 -8.40 -12.56 4.90
N THR A 120 -9.30 -13.56 4.86
CA THR A 120 -10.22 -13.85 5.97
C THR A 120 -9.44 -14.18 7.25
N ILE A 121 -8.41 -15.03 7.18
CA ILE A 121 -7.54 -15.31 8.32
C ILE A 121 -6.90 -14.03 8.84
N ARG A 122 -6.35 -13.18 7.97
CA ARG A 122 -5.73 -11.90 8.38
C ARG A 122 -6.71 -10.94 9.07
N ARG A 123 -8.01 -11.04 8.80
CA ARG A 123 -9.04 -10.16 9.39
C ARG A 123 -9.63 -10.74 10.68
N GLU A 124 -9.94 -12.03 10.67
CA GLU A 124 -10.74 -12.69 11.70
C GLU A 124 -9.87 -13.43 12.73
N VAL A 125 -8.67 -13.87 12.35
CA VAL A 125 -7.75 -14.59 13.24
C VAL A 125 -6.69 -13.62 13.75
N ARG A 126 -6.50 -13.60 15.07
CA ARG A 126 -5.40 -12.84 15.67
C ARG A 126 -4.07 -13.32 15.07
N PRO A 127 -3.21 -12.43 14.54
CA PRO A 127 -1.90 -12.83 14.04
C PRO A 127 -1.12 -13.60 15.11
N ILE A 128 -0.38 -14.63 14.70
CA ILE A 128 0.49 -15.40 15.61
C ILE A 128 1.46 -14.43 16.30
N GLY A 129 1.47 -14.46 17.63
CA GLY A 129 2.29 -13.56 18.46
C GLY A 129 1.62 -12.24 18.85
N MET A 130 0.39 -11.96 18.38
CA MET A 130 -0.41 -10.85 18.93
C MET A 130 -1.13 -11.29 20.20
N CYS A 131 -0.68 -10.76 21.32
CA CYS A 131 -1.37 -10.80 22.60
C CYS A 131 -2.30 -9.60 22.73
N SER A 132 -3.35 -9.72 23.56
CA SER A 132 -4.16 -8.55 23.94
C SER A 132 -3.25 -7.57 24.67
N ILE A 133 -3.43 -6.27 24.45
CA ILE A 133 -2.72 -5.27 25.25
C ILE A 133 -3.13 -5.39 26.74
N ASP A 134 -4.35 -5.82 27.01
CA ASP A 134 -4.85 -6.11 28.37
C ASP A 134 -4.42 -7.49 28.90
N ALA A 135 -3.60 -8.25 28.16
CA ALA A 135 -3.15 -9.56 28.64
C ALA A 135 -2.23 -9.38 29.86
N PRO A 136 -2.37 -10.23 30.90
CA PRO A 136 -1.54 -10.12 32.10
C PRO A 136 -0.08 -10.41 31.78
N VAL A 137 0.84 -9.70 32.43
CA VAL A 137 2.28 -9.97 32.34
C VAL A 137 2.60 -11.16 33.24
N HIS A 138 3.17 -12.22 32.66
CA HIS A 138 3.52 -13.43 33.42
C HIS A 138 4.47 -13.12 34.59
N GLY A 139 4.12 -13.63 35.77
CA GLY A 139 4.92 -13.45 37.00
C GLY A 139 4.69 -12.12 37.72
N THR A 140 3.68 -11.36 37.33
CA THR A 140 3.30 -10.10 38.01
C THR A 140 1.84 -10.16 38.47
N GLU A 141 1.52 -9.46 39.57
CA GLU A 141 0.15 -9.26 39.99
C GLU A 141 -0.37 -7.92 39.46
N GLY A 142 -1.46 -7.96 38.69
CA GLY A 142 -2.21 -6.77 38.28
C GLY A 142 -1.64 -5.98 37.10
N LEU A 143 -0.43 -6.26 36.63
CA LEU A 143 0.11 -5.62 35.42
C LEU A 143 -0.37 -6.31 34.15
N THR A 144 -0.73 -5.50 33.17
CA THR A 144 -1.05 -5.90 31.81
C THR A 144 0.05 -5.48 30.85
N LEU A 145 0.05 -6.01 29.63
CA LEU A 145 0.99 -5.57 28.59
C LEU A 145 0.82 -4.09 28.26
N ALA A 146 -0.36 -3.50 28.47
CA ALA A 146 -0.64 -2.08 28.31
C ALA A 146 0.25 -1.23 29.23
N ASP A 147 0.47 -1.70 30.45
CA ASP A 147 1.30 -1.02 31.44
C ASP A 147 2.80 -1.08 31.09
N LEU A 148 3.20 -1.99 30.18
CA LEU A 148 4.57 -2.11 29.66
C LEU A 148 4.79 -1.36 28.35
N VAL A 149 3.73 -0.94 27.67
CA VAL A 149 3.86 -0.06 26.51
C VAL A 149 4.28 1.30 27.04
N ALA A 150 5.43 1.81 26.58
CA ALA A 150 5.86 3.16 26.90
C ALA A 150 4.66 4.10 26.66
N GLY A 151 4.18 4.74 27.74
CA GLY A 151 3.06 5.66 27.65
C GLY A 151 3.32 6.66 26.54
N GLY A 152 2.25 7.16 25.90
CA GLY A 152 2.35 8.27 24.95
C GLY A 152 3.29 9.35 25.49
N SER A 153 4.02 10.00 24.58
CA SER A 153 5.12 10.93 24.90
C SER A 153 4.85 11.70 26.18
N SER A 154 5.79 11.62 27.14
CA SER A 154 5.63 12.37 28.37
C SER A 154 5.57 13.87 28.04
N PRO A 155 4.96 14.72 28.89
CA PRO A 155 5.01 16.17 28.68
C PRO A 155 6.43 16.72 28.52
N ALA A 156 7.43 16.03 29.08
CA ALA A 156 8.85 16.34 28.90
C ALA A 156 9.34 15.98 27.48
N ASP A 157 8.95 14.83 26.94
CA ASP A 157 9.25 14.44 25.56
C ASP A 157 8.58 15.37 24.56
N ASP A 158 7.33 15.79 24.81
CA ASP A 158 6.61 16.77 24.01
C ASP A 158 7.26 18.17 24.08
N ALA A 159 7.78 18.55 25.24
CA ALA A 159 8.54 19.79 25.39
C ALA A 159 9.85 19.73 24.60
N ALA A 160 10.60 18.63 24.71
CA ALA A 160 11.83 18.41 23.97
C ALA A 160 11.60 18.37 22.45
N ALA A 161 10.54 17.71 21.98
CA ALA A 161 10.16 17.69 20.58
C ALA A 161 9.82 19.10 20.05
N ARG A 162 9.09 19.90 20.82
CA ARG A 162 8.79 21.31 20.48
C ARG A 162 10.05 22.17 20.45
N GLU A 163 10.99 21.96 21.36
CA GLU A 163 12.27 22.67 21.35
C GLU A 163 13.09 22.33 20.10
N ILE A 164 13.18 21.05 19.75
CA ILE A 164 13.83 20.59 18.50
C ILE A 164 13.16 21.25 17.29
N GLU A 165 11.83 21.30 17.25
CA GLU A 165 11.07 21.94 16.16
C GLU A 165 11.46 23.41 15.99
N VAL A 166 11.49 24.17 17.10
CA VAL A 166 11.84 25.61 17.09
C VAL A 166 13.28 25.83 16.62
N LEU A 167 14.23 25.03 17.11
CA LEU A 167 15.63 25.11 16.71
C LEU A 167 15.84 24.73 15.24
N ALA A 168 15.13 23.70 14.79
CA ALA A 168 15.14 23.24 13.41
C ALA A 168 14.58 24.31 12.47
N GLN A 169 13.46 24.94 12.82
CA GLN A 169 12.82 26.02 12.05
C GLN A 169 13.76 27.21 11.89
N ARG A 170 14.33 27.73 12.99
CA ARG A 170 15.29 28.86 12.94
C ARG A 170 16.50 28.53 12.09
N THR A 171 17.00 27.31 12.20
CA THR A 171 18.16 26.87 11.41
C THR A 171 17.82 26.74 9.93
N ALA A 172 16.67 26.16 9.61
CA ALA A 172 16.17 26.04 8.24
C ALA A 172 15.98 27.42 7.59
N GLU A 173 15.34 28.36 8.27
CA GLU A 173 15.12 29.73 7.77
C GLU A 173 16.44 30.44 7.46
N ARG A 174 17.37 30.43 8.42
CA ARG A 174 18.71 31.00 8.23
C ARG A 174 19.42 30.38 7.03
N MET A 175 19.46 29.05 6.97
CA MET A 175 20.17 28.34 5.90
C MET A 175 19.48 28.51 4.54
N PHE A 176 18.15 28.54 4.50
CA PHE A 176 17.42 28.82 3.26
C PHE A 176 17.69 30.23 2.74
N GLY A 177 17.79 31.21 3.65
CA GLY A 177 18.21 32.57 3.34
C GLY A 177 19.56 32.63 2.64
N LEU A 178 20.53 31.82 3.09
CA LEU A 178 21.87 31.69 2.50
C LEU A 178 21.91 30.79 1.25
N ALA A 179 20.89 29.98 1.01
CA ALA A 179 20.86 29.05 -0.09
C ALA A 179 20.84 29.77 -1.44
N SER A 180 21.85 29.49 -2.28
CA SER A 180 21.86 29.95 -3.68
C SER A 180 20.63 29.43 -4.45
N ARG A 181 20.23 30.16 -5.50
CA ARG A 181 19.08 29.78 -6.35
C ARG A 181 19.16 28.33 -6.86
N ARG A 182 20.35 27.88 -7.28
CA ARG A 182 20.58 26.49 -7.72
C ARG A 182 20.27 25.45 -6.62
N VAL A 183 20.63 25.73 -5.37
CA VAL A 183 20.35 24.85 -4.23
C VAL A 183 18.85 24.79 -3.98
N ARG A 184 18.16 25.93 -3.97
CA ARG A 184 16.71 25.99 -3.77
C ARG A 184 15.95 25.20 -4.85
N ILE A 185 16.39 25.28 -6.11
CA ILE A 185 15.86 24.47 -7.21
C ILE A 185 16.09 22.98 -6.96
N GLY A 186 17.31 22.58 -6.59
CA GLY A 186 17.63 21.19 -6.31
C GLY A 186 16.83 20.61 -5.13
N LEU A 187 16.62 21.38 -4.06
CA LEU A 187 15.76 21.01 -2.94
C LEU A 187 14.30 20.86 -3.38
N CYS A 188 13.77 21.81 -4.15
CA CYS A 188 12.40 21.77 -4.65
C CYS A 188 12.16 20.54 -5.54
N LEU A 189 13.06 20.24 -6.49
CA LEU A 189 12.91 19.09 -7.38
C LEU A 189 12.95 17.75 -6.62
N ARG A 190 13.81 17.64 -5.60
CA ARG A 190 13.86 16.47 -4.71
C ARG A 190 12.60 16.33 -3.86
N GLU A 191 11.98 17.43 -3.48
CA GLU A 191 10.70 17.41 -2.75
C GLU A 191 9.54 16.99 -3.66
N LEU A 192 9.58 17.38 -4.93
CA LEU A 192 8.62 16.93 -5.94
C LEU A 192 8.83 15.47 -6.39
N GLY A 193 9.84 14.76 -5.86
CA GLY A 193 10.17 13.40 -6.27
C GLY A 193 10.69 13.29 -7.71
N LEU A 194 11.17 14.39 -8.28
CA LEU A 194 11.66 14.45 -9.65
C LEU A 194 13.16 14.17 -9.71
N SER A 195 13.60 13.56 -10.82
CA SER A 195 15.02 13.41 -11.10
C SER A 195 15.67 14.79 -11.30
N LEU A 196 16.92 14.94 -10.83
CA LEU A 196 17.74 16.12 -11.10
C LEU A 196 18.40 16.09 -12.49
N ASP A 197 17.98 15.12 -13.32
CA ASP A 197 18.56 14.85 -14.62
C ASP A 197 17.74 15.51 -15.73
N GLY A 198 18.47 15.97 -16.75
CA GLY A 198 17.91 16.31 -18.05
C GLY A 198 17.98 17.79 -18.42
N PRO A 199 17.85 18.12 -19.71
CA PRO A 199 18.07 19.48 -20.23
C PRO A 199 17.07 20.50 -19.69
N ALA A 200 15.92 20.03 -19.22
CA ALA A 200 14.96 20.83 -18.50
C ALA A 200 15.56 21.35 -17.19
N VAL A 201 15.97 20.44 -16.30
CA VAL A 201 16.51 20.76 -14.98
C VAL A 201 17.74 21.65 -15.09
N GLU A 202 18.65 21.34 -16.02
CA GLU A 202 19.87 22.12 -16.21
C GLU A 202 19.59 23.56 -16.64
N ARG A 203 18.61 23.77 -17.54
CA ARG A 203 18.16 25.13 -17.91
C ARG A 203 17.53 25.89 -16.75
N ALA A 204 16.77 25.21 -15.89
CA ALA A 204 16.15 25.86 -14.74
C ALA A 204 17.20 26.24 -13.68
N ALA A 205 18.10 25.30 -13.37
CA ALA A 205 19.17 25.46 -12.38
C ALA A 205 20.32 26.36 -12.85
N GLY A 206 20.52 26.48 -14.17
CA GLY A 206 21.65 27.21 -14.76
C GLY A 206 22.98 26.47 -14.65
N CYS A 207 22.97 25.17 -14.36
CA CYS A 207 24.17 24.34 -14.24
C CYS A 207 23.89 22.89 -14.62
N CYS A 208 24.95 22.12 -14.86
CA CYS A 208 24.84 20.69 -15.17
C CYS A 208 24.40 19.87 -13.95
N LYS A 209 23.85 18.67 -14.21
CA LYS A 209 23.43 17.70 -13.18
C LYS A 209 24.45 17.51 -12.06
N SER A 210 25.71 17.24 -12.40
CA SER A 210 26.76 16.94 -11.40
C SER A 210 27.02 18.12 -10.48
N SER A 211 27.05 19.34 -11.03
CA SER A 211 27.19 20.58 -10.25
C SER A 211 26.00 20.79 -9.31
N LEU A 212 24.77 20.53 -9.78
CA LEU A 212 23.57 20.65 -8.96
C LEU A 212 23.56 19.64 -7.80
N HIS A 213 23.87 18.37 -8.06
CA HIS A 213 23.98 17.34 -7.02
C HIS A 213 25.03 17.70 -5.96
N THR A 214 26.21 18.15 -6.39
CA THR A 214 27.29 18.58 -5.50
C THR A 214 26.87 19.78 -4.66
N ALA A 215 26.22 20.77 -5.26
CA ALA A 215 25.76 21.96 -4.55
C ALA A 215 24.71 21.62 -3.47
N VAL A 216 23.74 20.76 -3.77
CA VAL A 216 22.73 20.33 -2.78
C VAL A 216 23.38 19.51 -1.68
N ARG A 217 24.30 18.58 -2.02
CA ARG A 217 25.00 17.76 -1.02
C ARG A 217 25.85 18.64 -0.09
N ALA A 218 26.65 19.55 -0.63
CA ALA A 218 27.46 20.48 0.15
C ALA A 218 26.58 21.29 1.09
N PHE A 219 25.48 21.86 0.59
CA PHE A 219 24.54 22.61 1.42
C PHE A 219 23.95 21.80 2.58
N THR A 220 23.61 20.52 2.38
CA THR A 220 23.13 19.65 3.47
C THR A 220 24.24 19.32 4.49
N VAL A 221 25.49 19.19 4.03
CA VAL A 221 26.65 19.01 4.93
C VAL A 221 26.88 20.28 5.75
N ASP A 222 26.82 21.45 5.12
CA ASP A 222 26.97 22.75 5.78
C ASP A 222 25.85 23.00 6.79
N LEU A 223 24.61 22.60 6.49
CA LEU A 223 23.50 22.62 7.45
C LEU A 223 23.83 21.79 8.70
N ALA A 224 24.27 20.54 8.51
CA ALA A 224 24.60 19.66 9.62
C ALA A 224 25.78 20.19 10.44
N ALA A 225 26.78 20.82 9.80
CA ALA A 225 27.87 21.50 10.49
C ALA A 225 27.36 22.71 11.28
N ALA A 226 26.54 23.56 10.67
CA ALA A 226 25.96 24.73 11.32
C ALA A 226 25.08 24.39 12.54
N VAL A 227 24.41 23.24 12.54
CA VAL A 227 23.68 22.73 13.71
C VAL A 227 24.64 22.32 14.82
N ARG A 228 25.72 21.58 14.49
CA ARG A 228 26.73 21.18 15.49
C ARG A 228 27.44 22.38 16.11
N ASP A 229 27.78 23.37 15.29
CA ASP A 229 28.49 24.58 15.75
C ASP A 229 27.60 25.48 16.62
N ALA A 230 26.28 25.52 16.33
CA ALA A 230 25.32 26.27 17.14
C ALA A 230 24.98 25.59 18.47
N HIS A 231 25.17 24.27 18.55
CA HIS A 231 24.77 23.44 19.69
C HIS A 231 25.91 22.50 20.13
N PRO A 232 27.08 23.02 20.52
CA PRO A 232 28.26 22.19 20.82
C PRO A 232 28.12 21.36 22.10
N SER A 233 27.23 21.76 23.02
CA SER A 233 26.97 21.07 24.29
C SER A 233 25.87 20.01 24.21
N GLU A 234 25.15 19.92 23.08
CA GLU A 234 24.06 18.97 22.91
C GLU A 234 24.56 17.55 22.69
N VAL A 235 23.79 16.57 23.15
CA VAL A 235 24.08 15.15 22.87
C VAL A 235 24.03 14.94 21.34
N PRO A 236 24.93 14.12 20.76
CA PRO A 236 24.97 13.91 19.31
C PRO A 236 23.62 13.52 18.66
N GLY A 237 22.75 12.83 19.42
CA GLY A 237 21.39 12.49 19.00
C GLY A 237 20.48 13.71 18.79
N THR A 238 20.56 14.71 19.67
CA THR A 238 19.74 15.94 19.59
C THR A 238 20.15 16.79 18.39
N ALA A 239 21.46 17.00 18.18
CA ALA A 239 21.97 17.73 17.02
C ALA A 239 21.57 17.04 15.70
N HIS A 240 21.59 15.70 15.67
CA HIS A 240 21.09 14.95 14.51
C HIS A 240 19.59 15.16 14.29
N ALA A 241 18.79 15.10 15.35
CA ALA A 241 17.34 15.31 15.27
C ALA A 241 16.99 16.72 14.75
N ILE A 242 17.67 17.75 15.26
CA ILE A 242 17.53 19.14 14.79
C ILE A 242 17.88 19.23 13.29
N ALA A 243 19.03 18.66 12.87
CA ALA A 243 19.45 18.71 11.47
C ALA A 243 18.47 17.98 10.54
N ALA A 244 18.00 16.78 10.93
CA ALA A 244 17.03 16.01 10.17
C ALA A 244 15.71 16.76 10.02
N ARG A 245 15.21 17.35 11.11
CA ARG A 245 13.98 18.15 11.08
C ARG A 245 14.14 19.43 10.25
N ALA A 246 15.29 20.10 10.35
CA ALA A 246 15.60 21.27 9.54
C ALA A 246 15.62 20.95 8.04
N VAL A 247 16.12 19.77 7.63
CA VAL A 247 16.05 19.31 6.23
C VAL A 247 14.60 19.14 5.77
N GLN A 248 13.71 18.61 6.60
CA GLN A 248 12.29 18.47 6.26
C GLN A 248 11.65 19.84 6.00
N ILE A 249 11.85 20.79 6.93
CA ILE A 249 11.37 22.17 6.82
C ILE A 249 11.94 22.85 5.57
N LEU A 250 13.24 22.68 5.29
CA LEU A 250 13.88 23.23 4.08
C LEU A 250 13.24 22.73 2.78
N ARG A 251 12.80 21.48 2.74
CA ARG A 251 12.13 20.92 1.55
C ARG A 251 10.75 21.53 1.36
N GLU A 252 9.99 21.70 2.43
CA GLU A 252 8.69 22.38 2.43
C GLU A 252 8.84 23.84 1.95
N MET A 253 9.78 24.59 2.55
CA MET A 253 10.11 25.96 2.13
C MET A 253 10.53 26.02 0.65
N ALA A 254 11.36 25.08 0.19
CA ALA A 254 11.79 25.01 -1.21
C ALA A 254 10.61 24.76 -2.16
N ARG A 255 9.64 23.93 -1.75
CA ARG A 255 8.42 23.66 -2.52
C ARG A 255 7.52 24.89 -2.60
N GLU A 256 7.30 25.58 -1.49
CA GLU A 256 6.50 26.81 -1.47
C GLU A 256 7.13 27.92 -2.32
N TRP A 257 8.42 28.15 -2.14
CA TRP A 257 9.19 29.07 -2.98
C TRP A 257 9.12 28.65 -4.46
N GLY A 258 9.24 27.35 -4.74
CA GLY A 258 9.22 26.80 -6.10
C GLY A 258 7.91 27.03 -6.85
N ARG A 259 6.77 27.12 -6.15
CA ARG A 259 5.47 27.49 -6.76
C ARG A 259 5.47 28.91 -7.33
N LEU A 260 6.25 29.81 -6.75
CA LEU A 260 6.37 31.21 -7.18
C LEU A 260 7.45 31.40 -8.26
N GLU A 261 8.36 30.44 -8.38
CA GLU A 261 9.49 30.49 -9.30
C GLU A 261 9.07 30.07 -10.73
N LYS A 262 9.01 31.04 -11.65
CA LYS A 262 8.59 30.84 -13.05
C LYS A 262 9.35 29.71 -13.76
N SER A 263 10.65 29.56 -13.46
CA SER A 263 11.48 28.52 -14.09
C SER A 263 11.09 27.09 -13.69
N LEU A 264 10.30 26.93 -12.62
CA LEU A 264 9.84 25.65 -12.11
C LEU A 264 8.38 25.31 -12.44
N ALA A 265 7.61 26.25 -12.99
CA ALA A 265 6.17 26.09 -13.25
C ALA A 265 5.83 24.77 -13.98
N ARG A 266 6.61 24.41 -15.01
CA ARG A 266 6.39 23.17 -15.78
C ARG A 266 6.53 21.89 -14.93
N PHE A 267 7.36 21.88 -13.89
CA PHE A 267 7.59 20.71 -13.07
C PHE A 267 6.42 20.49 -12.12
N PHE A 268 5.83 21.57 -11.59
CA PHE A 268 4.59 21.50 -10.83
C PHE A 268 3.43 20.99 -11.71
N HIS A 269 3.30 21.50 -12.94
CA HIS A 269 2.30 20.97 -13.88
C HIS A 269 2.50 19.47 -14.21
N GLN A 270 3.74 18.99 -14.28
CA GLN A 270 4.00 17.57 -14.50
C GLN A 270 3.52 16.71 -13.34
N VAL A 271 3.78 17.13 -12.10
CA VAL A 271 3.41 16.38 -10.89
C VAL A 271 1.89 16.46 -10.62
N GLU A 272 1.30 17.64 -10.77
CA GLU A 272 -0.14 17.85 -10.56
C GLU A 272 -0.97 17.27 -11.72
N GLY A 273 -0.48 17.40 -12.96
CA GLY A 273 -1.09 16.80 -14.15
C GLY A 273 -1.04 15.28 -14.16
N ALA A 274 0.03 14.67 -13.64
CA ALA A 274 0.11 13.22 -13.44
C ALA A 274 -0.89 12.71 -12.38
N SER A 275 -1.22 13.53 -11.37
CA SER A 275 -2.27 13.21 -10.40
C SER A 275 -3.69 13.41 -10.96
N SER A 276 -3.87 14.27 -11.95
CA SER A 276 -5.16 14.58 -12.59
C SER A 276 -5.44 13.79 -13.88
N ALA A 277 -4.49 12.95 -14.34
CA ALA A 277 -4.67 12.15 -15.55
C ALA A 277 -5.63 10.98 -15.32
N VAL A 278 -6.94 11.27 -15.35
CA VAL A 278 -7.96 10.30 -15.74
C VAL A 278 -7.57 9.79 -17.14
N PRO A 279 -7.42 8.48 -17.35
CA PRO A 279 -6.90 7.94 -18.60
C PRO A 279 -7.80 8.32 -19.79
N ALA A 280 -7.14 8.68 -20.90
CA ALA A 280 -7.74 9.27 -22.11
C ALA A 280 -8.81 8.42 -22.83
N HIS A 281 -9.14 7.22 -22.35
CA HIS A 281 -10.22 6.40 -22.89
C HIS A 281 -11.62 6.81 -22.40
N LEU A 282 -11.72 7.82 -21.53
CA LEU A 282 -12.99 8.42 -21.07
C LEU A 282 -13.36 9.72 -21.80
N ARG A 283 -12.63 10.12 -22.85
CA ARG A 283 -13.05 11.24 -23.70
C ARG A 283 -13.98 10.71 -24.80
N GLU A 284 -15.27 10.87 -24.54
CA GLU A 284 -16.40 10.54 -25.40
C GLU A 284 -16.21 11.05 -26.84
N ARG A 285 -16.58 10.21 -27.81
CA ARG A 285 -16.80 10.64 -29.19
C ARG A 285 -18.13 11.42 -29.24
N PRO A 286 -18.19 12.60 -29.86
CA PRO A 286 -19.45 13.28 -30.07
C PRO A 286 -20.30 12.48 -31.07
N SER A 287 -21.62 12.56 -30.85
CA SER A 287 -22.69 11.92 -31.62
C SER A 287 -22.66 12.24 -33.10
#